data_AF-A0A8J7LUI2-F1
#
_entry.id   AF-A0A8J7LUI2-F1
#
_cell.length_a   1.000
_cell.length_b   1.000
_cell.length_c   1.000
_cell.angle_alpha   90.00
_cell.angle_beta   90.00
_cell.angle_gamma   90.00
#
_symmetry.space_group_name_H-M   'P 1'
#
loop_
_entity.id
_entity.type
_entity.pdbx_description
1 polymer ?
#
loop_
_entity_poly.entity_id
_entity_poly.type
_entity_poly.pdbx_seq_one_letter_code
_entity_poly.pdbx_strand_id
1 'polypeptide(L)'
;MINTYLQYGVSIDLATKLDGLNLPKTTFEKTSKKNLIDVYKLSEQEVDTIKDLIKRDPIEEDVIQHLLENSNYICCICKGEKSDSYIIHHIEHYSKSQDNTYGNLAVLCPNDHELAHKEGKSLTLKLTPKQILKTKENWEKEVESQKVQRAAINGNIHEVEFLNVPRILEVCNEHFNEIPKTKYTDSLVYDELIKNDGHLNIDKISTIADNPNTPLIFFAPLGSAKLRFYYFELFKSILNRFNFKDLDELLNRTSIKEGIVGQYCFYVGGLYSKKVDQPITENSEMVKFYFKRKQFQVEWLVDPKYFASSSAKHRTSQRNVYLIYGKIMNTDIKEIEGKRKIVVDIRPYCFGLPYETKHRKPDIAYIKEYDDLFDEYEDE
;
A
#
# COMPACT_ATOMS: atom_id res chain seq x y z
N MET A 1 24.12 13.46 23.01
CA MET A 1 25.12 12.73 22.20
C MET A 1 24.64 11.35 21.77
N ILE A 2 23.64 10.78 22.43
CA ILE A 2 23.08 9.44 22.15
C ILE A 2 22.79 9.23 20.65
N ASN A 3 21.96 10.08 20.03
CA ASN A 3 21.57 9.93 18.61
C ASN A 3 22.77 9.87 17.66
N THR A 4 23.82 10.65 17.92
CA THR A 4 25.04 10.63 17.10
C THR A 4 25.70 9.27 17.14
N TYR A 5 25.84 8.62 18.31
CA TYR A 5 26.48 7.30 18.40
C TYR A 5 25.61 6.18 17.81
N LEU A 6 24.28 6.27 17.95
CA LEU A 6 23.34 5.31 17.35
C LEU A 6 23.51 5.26 15.81
N GLN A 7 23.75 6.40 15.15
CA GLN A 7 23.98 6.47 13.70
C GLN A 7 25.21 5.69 13.21
N TYR A 8 26.19 5.41 14.08
CA TYR A 8 27.37 4.59 13.77
C TYR A 8 27.18 3.12 14.18
N GLY A 9 25.98 2.72 14.61
CA GLY A 9 25.69 1.36 15.05
C GLY A 9 26.17 1.03 16.47
N VAL A 10 26.42 2.04 17.31
CA VAL A 10 26.71 1.83 18.74
C VAL A 10 25.41 1.47 19.47
N SER A 11 25.43 0.47 20.35
CA SER A 11 24.23 0.06 21.10
C SER A 11 23.69 1.18 22.01
N ILE A 12 22.39 1.16 22.31
CA ILE A 12 21.74 2.18 23.15
C ILE A 12 22.36 2.26 24.56
N ASP A 13 22.72 1.12 25.15
CA ASP A 13 23.35 1.06 26.47
C ASP A 13 24.71 1.76 26.47
N LEU A 14 25.52 1.49 25.44
CA LEU A 14 26.84 2.06 25.30
C LEU A 14 26.75 3.55 24.94
N ALA A 15 25.83 3.93 24.06
CA ALA A 15 25.57 5.33 23.71
C ALA A 15 25.11 6.15 24.94
N THR A 16 24.26 5.56 25.79
CA THR A 16 23.80 6.18 27.05
C THR A 16 24.93 6.32 28.05
N LYS A 17 25.80 5.30 28.17
CA LYS A 17 27.00 5.34 29.01
C LYS A 17 27.95 6.47 28.56
N LEU A 18 28.17 6.63 27.26
CA LEU A 18 29.03 7.69 26.71
C LEU A 18 28.44 9.09 26.92
N ASP A 19 27.11 9.22 26.81
CA ASP A 19 26.40 10.46 27.11
C ASP A 19 26.52 10.83 28.60
N GLY A 20 26.37 9.85 29.50
CA GLY A 20 26.58 10.03 30.94
C GLY A 20 28.02 10.41 31.33
N LEU A 21 29.00 10.03 30.51
CA LEU A 21 30.41 10.43 30.64
C LEU A 21 30.73 11.78 29.96
N ASN A 22 29.72 12.46 29.38
CA ASN A 22 29.87 13.68 28.59
C ASN A 22 30.94 13.55 27.50
N LEU A 23 30.97 12.42 26.81
CA LEU A 23 32.03 12.08 25.87
C LEU A 23 31.51 12.14 24.42
N PRO A 24 31.54 13.32 23.77
CA PRO A 24 31.04 13.47 22.40
C PRO A 24 31.94 12.73 21.42
N LYS A 25 31.37 12.34 20.27
CA LYS A 25 32.06 11.61 19.20
C LYS A 25 33.44 12.22 18.86
N THR A 26 33.47 13.53 18.66
CA THR A 26 34.68 14.29 18.32
C THR A 26 35.77 14.17 19.37
N THR A 27 35.42 14.08 20.65
CA THR A 27 36.36 13.83 21.74
C THR A 27 36.80 12.36 21.74
N PHE A 28 35.89 11.42 21.53
CA PHE A 28 36.21 9.98 21.43
C PHE A 28 37.22 9.69 20.32
N GLU A 29 36.99 10.28 19.14
CA GLU A 29 37.84 10.14 17.97
C GLU A 29 39.27 10.62 18.24
N LYS A 30 39.39 11.84 18.79
CA LYS A 30 40.66 12.53 19.01
C LYS A 30 41.44 12.01 20.22
N THR A 31 40.76 11.35 21.17
CA THR A 31 41.40 10.85 22.40
C THR A 31 42.09 9.50 22.14
N SER A 32 43.28 9.31 22.71
CA SER A 32 44.02 8.04 22.60
C SER A 32 43.31 6.90 23.35
N LYS A 33 43.45 5.65 22.87
CA LYS A 33 42.88 4.47 23.54
C LYS A 33 43.25 4.42 25.02
N LYS A 34 44.53 4.70 25.32
CA LYS A 34 45.05 4.76 26.69
C LYS A 34 44.28 5.76 27.57
N ASN A 35 44.01 6.97 27.09
CA ASN A 35 43.25 7.95 27.87
C ASN A 35 41.78 7.55 28.04
N LEU A 36 41.16 6.95 27.01
CA LEU A 36 39.79 6.46 27.08
C LEU A 36 39.62 5.38 28.16
N ILE A 37 40.63 4.52 28.32
CA ILE A 37 40.66 3.47 29.36
C ILE A 37 40.98 4.09 30.73
N ASP A 38 42.08 4.85 30.82
CA ASP A 38 42.62 5.31 32.10
C ASP A 38 41.75 6.37 32.77
N VAL A 39 41.21 7.32 32.00
CA VAL A 39 40.44 8.48 32.50
C VAL A 39 38.95 8.18 32.54
N TYR A 40 38.41 7.63 31.46
CA TYR A 40 36.96 7.42 31.33
C TYR A 40 36.50 6.02 31.74
N LYS A 41 37.43 5.17 32.21
CA LYS A 41 37.17 3.82 32.75
C LYS A 41 36.36 2.94 31.80
N LEU A 42 36.57 3.14 30.50
CA LEU A 42 36.04 2.26 29.46
C LEU A 42 36.92 1.00 29.38
N SER A 43 36.31 -0.15 29.13
CA SER A 43 37.07 -1.36 28.85
C SER A 43 37.75 -1.28 27.48
N GLU A 44 38.86 -2.00 27.30
CA GLU A 44 39.59 -2.06 26.04
C GLU A 44 38.69 -2.53 24.88
N GLN A 45 37.82 -3.50 25.13
CA GLN A 45 36.86 -4.01 24.15
C GLN A 45 35.82 -2.95 23.74
N GLU A 46 35.29 -2.17 24.68
CA GLU A 46 34.36 -1.06 24.38
C GLU A 46 35.06 0.01 23.54
N VAL A 47 36.30 0.38 23.90
CA VAL A 47 37.08 1.39 23.18
C VAL A 47 37.35 0.98 21.74
N ASP A 48 37.74 -0.27 21.53
CA ASP A 48 38.04 -0.80 20.20
C ASP A 48 36.78 -0.88 19.34
N THR A 49 35.70 -1.40 19.91
CA THR A 49 34.39 -1.45 19.24
C THR A 49 33.95 -0.05 18.81
N ILE A 50 33.97 0.93 19.71
CA ILE A 50 33.53 2.30 19.39
C ILE A 50 34.47 2.94 18.36
N LYS A 51 35.81 2.83 18.51
CA LYS A 51 36.76 3.41 17.55
C LYS A 51 36.60 2.83 16.15
N ASP A 52 36.21 1.58 16.01
CA ASP A 52 35.98 0.95 14.70
C ASP A 52 34.60 1.29 14.12
N LEU A 53 33.60 1.54 14.96
CA LEU A 53 32.27 1.99 14.52
C LEU A 53 32.29 3.46 14.09
N ILE A 54 32.91 4.36 14.86
CA ILE A 54 32.90 5.82 14.58
C ILE A 54 33.78 6.24 13.40
N LYS A 55 34.68 5.36 12.92
CA LYS A 55 35.45 5.54 11.68
C LYS A 55 34.58 5.48 10.43
N ARG A 56 33.43 4.83 10.53
CA ARG A 56 32.47 4.70 9.44
C ARG A 56 31.76 6.04 9.26
N ASP A 57 31.34 6.37 8.06
CA ASP A 57 30.34 7.42 7.89
C ASP A 57 28.99 6.93 8.44
N PRO A 58 28.22 7.81 9.11
CA PRO A 58 26.90 7.44 9.61
C PRO A 58 25.99 7.12 8.42
N ILE A 59 25.04 6.20 8.62
CA ILE A 59 23.94 6.03 7.67
C ILE A 59 22.98 7.22 7.87
N GLU A 60 22.56 7.86 6.78
CA GLU A 60 21.61 8.97 6.84
C GLU A 60 20.28 8.51 7.47
N GLU A 61 19.67 9.37 8.29
CA GLU A 61 18.50 9.01 9.11
C GLU A 61 17.27 8.69 8.26
N ASP A 62 17.11 9.36 7.14
CA ASP A 62 16.07 9.10 6.14
C ASP A 62 16.26 7.74 5.46
N VAL A 63 17.50 7.34 5.13
CA VAL A 63 17.81 6.01 4.60
C VAL A 63 17.47 4.92 5.61
N ILE A 64 17.82 5.12 6.89
CA ILE A 64 17.47 4.21 7.98
C ILE A 64 15.95 4.06 8.08
N GLN A 65 15.25 5.19 8.21
CA GLN A 65 13.80 5.19 8.40
C GLN A 65 13.10 4.53 7.21
N HIS A 66 13.52 4.84 5.98
CA HIS A 66 12.99 4.24 4.77
C HIS A 66 13.19 2.72 4.71
N LEU A 67 14.38 2.23 5.07
CA LEU A 67 14.68 0.79 5.15
C LEU A 67 13.82 0.08 6.20
N LEU A 68 13.66 0.68 7.39
CA LEU A 68 12.88 0.10 8.47
C LEU A 68 11.38 0.06 8.14
N GLU A 69 10.84 1.12 7.54
CA GLU A 69 9.45 1.17 7.09
C GLU A 69 9.15 0.16 5.98
N ASN A 70 10.06 0.00 5.01
CA ASN A 70 9.88 -0.93 3.89
C ASN A 70 10.04 -2.39 4.31
N SER A 71 10.80 -2.66 5.37
CA SER A 71 10.94 -4.00 5.97
C SER A 71 9.92 -4.28 7.07
N ASN A 72 9.07 -3.31 7.42
CA ASN A 72 8.19 -3.35 8.59
C ASN A 72 8.94 -3.72 9.88
N TYR A 73 10.18 -3.23 10.05
CA TYR A 73 11.05 -3.50 11.19
C TYR A 73 11.33 -5.01 11.42
N ILE A 74 11.22 -5.83 10.38
CA ILE A 74 11.31 -7.30 10.46
C ILE A 74 12.41 -7.81 9.52
N CYS A 75 13.09 -8.88 9.98
CA CYS A 75 14.11 -9.57 9.20
C CYS A 75 13.60 -10.04 7.83
N CYS A 76 14.30 -9.67 6.75
CA CYS A 76 13.90 -10.09 5.39
C CYS A 76 14.12 -11.58 5.09
N ILE A 77 14.86 -12.31 5.94
CA ILE A 77 15.18 -13.73 5.77
C ILE A 77 14.12 -14.61 6.42
N CYS A 78 13.98 -14.53 7.75
CA CYS A 78 13.05 -15.35 8.51
C CYS A 78 11.70 -14.69 8.80
N LYS A 79 11.49 -13.43 8.39
CA LYS A 79 10.22 -12.70 8.56
C LYS A 79 9.72 -12.66 10.02
N GLY A 80 10.66 -12.65 10.98
CA GLY A 80 10.37 -12.57 12.41
C GLY A 80 10.22 -13.92 13.11
N GLU A 81 10.31 -15.05 12.38
CA GLU A 81 10.14 -16.39 12.99
C GLU A 81 11.25 -16.74 13.99
N LYS A 82 12.47 -16.24 13.77
CA LYS A 82 13.64 -16.59 14.61
C LYS A 82 13.89 -15.61 15.76
N SER A 83 13.45 -14.37 15.64
CA SER A 83 13.57 -13.31 16.65
C SER A 83 12.74 -12.09 16.24
N ASP A 84 12.27 -11.37 17.25
CA ASP A 84 11.56 -10.08 17.16
C ASP A 84 12.50 -8.86 17.09
N SER A 85 13.80 -9.06 17.32
CA SER A 85 14.82 -8.01 17.24
C SER A 85 15.45 -7.91 15.85
N TYR A 86 15.98 -6.73 15.52
CA TYR A 86 16.56 -6.46 14.19
C TYR A 86 17.88 -5.69 14.26
N ILE A 87 18.67 -5.84 13.21
CA ILE A 87 19.98 -5.22 12.97
C ILE A 87 20.00 -4.76 11.51
N ILE A 88 20.53 -3.57 11.25
CA ILE A 88 20.81 -3.10 9.90
C ILE A 88 22.15 -3.72 9.45
N HIS A 89 22.09 -4.51 8.39
CA HIS A 89 23.20 -5.25 7.82
C HIS A 89 23.62 -4.66 6.48
N HIS A 90 24.92 -4.46 6.29
CA HIS A 90 25.49 -4.16 4.98
C HIS A 90 25.68 -5.44 4.16
N ILE A 91 24.97 -5.56 3.04
CA ILE A 91 24.98 -6.72 2.14
C ILE A 91 26.40 -6.97 1.60
N GLU A 92 27.04 -5.93 1.08
CA GLU A 92 28.48 -5.85 0.93
C GLU A 92 29.08 -5.14 2.13
N HIS A 93 30.02 -5.81 2.80
CA HIS A 93 30.66 -5.30 4.00
C HIS A 93 31.13 -3.85 3.84
N TYR A 94 30.69 -2.99 4.78
CA TYR A 94 31.07 -1.59 4.79
C TYR A 94 32.59 -1.38 4.73
N SER A 95 33.38 -2.22 5.40
CA SER A 95 34.86 -2.13 5.35
C SER A 95 35.46 -2.28 3.95
N LYS A 96 34.70 -2.80 2.97
CA LYS A 96 35.10 -2.95 1.58
C LYS A 96 34.51 -1.87 0.68
N SER A 97 33.21 -1.60 0.81
CA SER A 97 32.49 -0.70 -0.11
C SER A 97 32.37 0.74 0.39
N GLN A 98 32.41 0.95 1.72
CA GLN A 98 31.99 2.20 2.38
C GLN A 98 30.59 2.67 1.94
N ASP A 99 29.75 1.76 1.44
CA ASP A 99 28.46 2.07 0.84
C ASP A 99 27.32 1.98 1.86
N ASN A 100 26.75 3.14 2.22
CA ASN A 100 25.59 3.28 3.09
C ASN A 100 24.28 3.49 2.32
N THR A 101 24.26 3.31 1.00
CA THR A 101 23.05 3.48 0.20
C THR A 101 22.03 2.38 0.52
N TYR A 102 20.75 2.70 0.34
CA TYR A 102 19.64 1.78 0.56
C TYR A 102 19.81 0.41 -0.11
N GLY A 103 20.40 0.37 -1.31
CA GLY A 103 20.63 -0.85 -2.07
C GLY A 103 21.60 -1.83 -1.40
N ASN A 104 22.52 -1.32 -0.58
CA ASN A 104 23.51 -2.12 0.15
C ASN A 104 23.07 -2.47 1.58
N LEU A 105 21.91 -2.03 2.04
CA LEU A 105 21.44 -2.26 3.41
C LEU A 105 20.30 -3.28 3.44
N ALA A 106 20.23 -4.10 4.49
CA ALA A 106 19.13 -5.04 4.72
C ALA A 106 18.81 -5.13 6.22
N VAL A 107 17.56 -5.42 6.55
CA VAL A 107 17.16 -5.69 7.94
C VAL A 107 17.23 -7.19 8.21
N LEU A 108 18.09 -7.58 9.16
CA LEU A 108 18.27 -8.97 9.60
C LEU A 108 18.00 -9.10 11.10
N CYS A 109 17.53 -10.25 11.56
CA CYS A 109 17.53 -10.55 12.99
C CYS A 109 18.93 -11.00 13.43
N PRO A 110 19.27 -10.98 14.73
CA PRO A 110 20.60 -11.38 15.20
C PRO A 110 21.02 -12.78 14.73
N ASN A 111 20.08 -13.72 14.69
CA ASN A 111 20.33 -15.11 14.26
C ASN A 111 20.72 -15.18 12.76
N ASP A 112 20.00 -14.49 11.90
CA ASP A 112 20.30 -14.48 10.46
C ASP A 112 21.50 -13.58 10.13
N HIS A 113 21.74 -12.53 10.92
CA HIS A 113 22.93 -11.70 10.84
C HIS A 113 24.21 -12.52 11.13
N GLU A 114 24.20 -13.35 12.17
CA GLU A 114 25.32 -14.26 12.47
C GLU A 114 25.55 -15.27 11.34
N LEU A 115 24.49 -15.82 10.75
CA LEU A 115 24.59 -16.72 9.58
C LEU A 115 25.20 -16.05 8.35
N ALA A 116 25.02 -14.74 8.17
CA ALA A 116 25.63 -13.97 7.10
C ALA A 116 27.14 -13.73 7.33
N HIS A 117 27.55 -13.54 8.59
CA HIS A 117 28.95 -13.32 8.97
C HIS A 117 29.74 -14.59 9.30
N LYS A 118 29.13 -15.77 9.19
CA LYS A 118 29.79 -17.03 9.56
C LYS A 118 31.05 -17.28 8.73
N GLU A 119 32.19 -17.38 9.42
CA GLU A 119 33.50 -17.70 8.84
C GLU A 119 33.91 -19.16 9.15
N GLY A 120 34.76 -19.75 8.29
CA GLY A 120 35.35 -21.08 8.49
C GLY A 120 34.69 -22.24 7.74
N LYS A 121 35.31 -23.43 7.83
CA LYS A 121 34.78 -24.70 7.27
C LYS A 121 33.70 -25.27 8.18
N SER A 122 32.49 -24.75 8.07
CA SER A 122 31.31 -25.31 8.74
C SER A 122 30.53 -26.23 7.80
N LEU A 123 29.88 -27.26 8.35
CA LEU A 123 28.97 -28.13 7.60
C LEU A 123 27.70 -27.40 7.12
N THR A 124 27.34 -26.28 7.77
CA THR A 124 26.16 -25.49 7.44
C THR A 124 26.48 -24.40 6.43
N LEU A 125 25.60 -24.16 5.47
CA LEU A 125 25.72 -23.08 4.49
C LEU A 125 25.56 -21.70 5.15
N LYS A 126 26.25 -20.70 4.58
CA LYS A 126 26.12 -19.28 4.96
C LYS A 126 25.11 -18.57 4.06
N LEU A 127 24.54 -17.46 4.55
CA LEU A 127 23.77 -16.56 3.70
C LEU A 127 24.74 -15.78 2.78
N THR A 128 24.42 -15.77 1.49
CA THR A 128 25.20 -15.01 0.50
C THR A 128 24.58 -13.62 0.27
N PRO A 129 25.39 -12.62 -0.13
CA PRO A 129 24.88 -11.29 -0.48
C PRO A 129 23.72 -11.33 -1.49
N LYS A 130 23.83 -12.19 -2.51
CA LYS A 130 22.77 -12.38 -3.54
C LYS A 130 21.47 -12.93 -2.94
N GLN A 131 21.56 -13.85 -1.97
CA GLN A 131 20.38 -14.37 -1.28
C GLN A 131 19.71 -13.26 -0.47
N ILE A 132 20.50 -12.51 0.31
CA ILE A 132 20.01 -11.40 1.16
C ILE A 132 19.33 -10.33 0.31
N LEU A 133 19.94 -9.92 -0.81
CA LEU A 133 19.37 -8.95 -1.73
C LEU A 133 18.02 -9.44 -2.28
N LYS A 134 17.96 -10.67 -2.79
CA LYS A 134 16.73 -11.25 -3.34
C LYS A 134 15.62 -11.36 -2.29
N THR A 135 15.94 -11.78 -1.07
CA THR A 135 14.96 -11.89 0.02
C THR A 135 14.50 -10.53 0.51
N LYS A 136 15.40 -9.53 0.57
CA LYS A 136 15.06 -8.13 0.84
C LYS A 136 14.03 -7.61 -0.16
N GLU A 137 14.32 -7.71 -1.45
CA GLU A 137 13.42 -7.23 -2.51
C GLU A 137 12.05 -7.90 -2.46
N ASN A 138 12.01 -9.22 -2.22
CA ASN A 138 10.76 -9.95 -2.09
C ASN A 138 9.98 -9.55 -0.84
N TRP A 139 10.67 -9.37 0.29
CA TRP A 139 10.04 -8.99 1.54
C TRP A 139 9.46 -7.58 1.49
N GLU A 140 10.19 -6.62 0.91
CA GLU A 140 9.70 -5.24 0.80
C GLU A 140 8.46 -5.15 -0.10
N LYS A 141 8.42 -5.91 -1.19
CA LYS A 141 7.20 -6.05 -2.02
C LYS A 141 6.03 -6.66 -1.25
N GLU A 142 6.31 -7.63 -0.40
CA GLU A 142 5.29 -8.26 0.44
C GLU A 142 4.75 -7.28 1.48
N VAL A 143 5.63 -6.54 2.17
CA VAL A 143 5.27 -5.50 3.13
C VAL A 143 4.43 -4.41 2.47
N GLU A 144 4.82 -3.91 1.30
CA GLU A 144 4.02 -2.94 0.54
C GLU A 144 2.61 -3.50 0.23
N SER A 145 2.55 -4.75 -0.25
CA SER A 145 1.26 -5.39 -0.55
C SER A 145 0.38 -5.52 0.69
N GLN A 146 0.96 -5.90 1.84
CA GLN A 146 0.25 -6.01 3.12
C GLN A 146 -0.24 -4.64 3.62
N LYS A 147 0.56 -3.58 3.51
CA LYS A 147 0.15 -2.21 3.88
C LYS A 147 -1.07 -1.78 3.07
N VAL A 148 -1.02 -1.96 1.76
CA VAL A 148 -2.13 -1.61 0.86
C VAL A 148 -3.36 -2.46 1.14
N GLN A 149 -3.22 -3.77 1.38
CA GLN A 149 -4.33 -4.65 1.73
C GLN A 149 -5.00 -4.22 3.04
N ARG A 150 -4.23 -3.92 4.08
CA ARG A 150 -4.77 -3.42 5.36
C ARG A 150 -5.50 -2.09 5.17
N ALA A 151 -4.94 -1.16 4.40
CA ALA A 151 -5.57 0.11 4.10
C ALA A 151 -6.89 -0.08 3.32
N ALA A 152 -6.91 -0.98 2.33
CA ALA A 152 -8.08 -1.30 1.54
C ALA A 152 -9.18 -1.97 2.37
N ILE A 153 -8.86 -2.93 3.23
CA ILE A 153 -9.86 -3.59 4.10
C ILE A 153 -10.49 -2.59 5.08
N ASN A 154 -9.75 -1.58 5.52
CA ASN A 154 -10.25 -0.53 6.41
C ASN A 154 -11.03 0.59 5.70
N GLY A 155 -11.12 0.55 4.36
CA GLY A 155 -11.78 1.61 3.59
C GLY A 155 -11.01 2.93 3.58
N ASN A 156 -9.68 2.89 3.58
CA ASN A 156 -8.84 4.09 3.64
C ASN A 156 -8.75 4.76 2.25
N ILE A 157 -9.81 5.48 1.89
CA ILE A 157 -9.87 6.36 0.72
C ILE A 157 -9.61 7.81 1.18
N HIS A 158 -8.67 8.48 0.52
CA HIS A 158 -8.36 9.90 0.75
C HIS A 158 -9.46 10.81 0.20
N GLU A 159 -9.86 10.60 -1.04
CA GLU A 159 -10.95 11.33 -1.68
C GLU A 159 -11.92 10.34 -2.33
N VAL A 160 -13.15 10.26 -1.81
CA VAL A 160 -14.21 9.43 -2.40
C VAL A 160 -14.66 10.09 -3.70
N GLU A 161 -14.53 9.35 -4.80
CA GLU A 161 -14.86 9.86 -6.13
C GLU A 161 -16.21 9.37 -6.63
N PHE A 162 -16.63 8.19 -6.22
CA PHE A 162 -17.85 7.56 -6.69
C PHE A 162 -18.48 6.70 -5.59
N LEU A 163 -19.80 6.78 -5.49
CA LEU A 163 -20.61 5.98 -4.58
C LEU A 163 -21.82 5.46 -5.34
N ASN A 164 -21.90 4.16 -5.57
CA ASN A 164 -23.07 3.56 -6.22
C ASN A 164 -24.25 3.53 -5.25
N VAL A 165 -24.91 4.69 -5.06
CA VAL A 165 -25.95 4.87 -4.03
C VAL A 165 -27.05 3.81 -4.13
N PRO A 166 -27.66 3.53 -5.31
CA PRO A 166 -28.70 2.50 -5.41
C PRO A 166 -28.20 1.15 -4.93
N ARG A 167 -27.00 0.76 -5.35
CA ARG A 167 -26.42 -0.55 -5.05
C ARG A 167 -25.97 -0.68 -3.58
N ILE A 168 -25.48 0.39 -2.97
CA ILE A 168 -25.17 0.44 -1.53
C ILE A 168 -26.46 0.25 -0.73
N LEU A 169 -27.52 0.99 -1.06
CA LEU A 169 -28.81 0.88 -0.37
C LEU A 169 -29.46 -0.50 -0.55
N GLU A 170 -29.41 -1.06 -1.75
CA GLU A 170 -29.88 -2.41 -2.06
C GLU A 170 -29.19 -3.45 -1.17
N VAL A 171 -27.85 -3.45 -1.12
CA VAL A 171 -27.10 -4.37 -0.27
C VAL A 171 -27.40 -4.16 1.21
N CYS A 172 -27.62 -2.90 1.63
CA CYS A 172 -28.02 -2.64 3.01
C CYS A 172 -29.37 -3.28 3.35
N ASN A 173 -30.38 -3.11 2.49
CA ASN A 173 -31.69 -3.73 2.68
C ASN A 173 -31.61 -5.27 2.66
N GLU A 174 -30.86 -5.84 1.72
CA GLU A 174 -30.72 -7.30 1.58
C GLU A 174 -30.03 -7.96 2.79
N HIS A 175 -29.05 -7.29 3.40
CA HIS A 175 -28.16 -7.92 4.38
C HIS A 175 -28.25 -7.37 5.81
N PHE A 176 -28.84 -6.20 6.00
CA PHE A 176 -29.12 -5.62 7.32
C PHE A 176 -30.63 -5.50 7.60
N ASN A 177 -31.50 -5.87 6.66
CA ASN A 177 -32.97 -5.75 6.69
C ASN A 177 -33.51 -4.31 6.70
N GLU A 178 -32.68 -3.33 7.00
CA GLU A 178 -32.96 -1.90 6.95
C GLU A 178 -31.68 -1.13 6.57
N ILE A 179 -31.82 0.14 6.21
CA ILE A 179 -30.66 1.01 6.00
C ILE A 179 -30.10 1.46 7.36
N PRO A 180 -28.86 1.08 7.73
CA PRO A 180 -28.30 1.43 9.03
C PRO A 180 -28.26 2.94 9.28
N LYS A 181 -28.41 3.35 10.54
CA LYS A 181 -28.13 4.74 10.92
C LYS A 181 -26.62 5.01 10.90
N THR A 182 -26.27 6.22 10.48
CA THR A 182 -24.91 6.75 10.48
C THR A 182 -24.88 8.00 11.37
N LYS A 183 -23.69 8.57 11.62
CA LYS A 183 -23.59 9.82 12.39
C LYS A 183 -24.22 11.03 11.69
N TYR A 184 -24.58 10.90 10.41
CA TYR A 184 -25.19 11.96 9.61
C TYR A 184 -26.70 11.81 9.44
N THR A 185 -27.29 10.66 9.81
CA THR A 185 -28.70 10.35 9.53
C THR A 185 -29.64 11.44 10.03
N ASP A 186 -29.57 11.78 11.32
CA ASP A 186 -30.54 12.70 11.92
C ASP A 186 -30.47 14.10 11.30
N SER A 187 -29.26 14.59 11.01
CA SER A 187 -29.08 15.88 10.33
C SER A 187 -29.59 15.85 8.89
N LEU A 188 -29.35 14.77 8.14
CA LEU A 188 -29.77 14.69 6.74
C LEU A 188 -31.28 14.52 6.60
N VAL A 189 -31.93 13.84 7.56
CA VAL A 189 -33.39 13.77 7.67
C VAL A 189 -33.96 15.14 8.01
N TYR A 190 -33.37 15.85 8.98
CA TYR A 190 -33.77 17.21 9.35
C TYR A 190 -33.65 18.20 8.16
N ASP A 191 -32.56 18.10 7.40
CA ASP A 191 -32.30 18.92 6.20
C ASP A 191 -33.14 18.44 4.98
N GLU A 192 -33.96 17.38 5.14
CA GLU A 192 -34.78 16.73 4.10
C GLU A 192 -34.00 16.20 2.90
N LEU A 193 -32.69 15.96 3.05
CA LEU A 193 -31.83 15.45 1.97
C LEU A 193 -31.96 13.93 1.78
N ILE A 194 -32.30 13.23 2.86
CA ILE A 194 -32.72 11.83 2.83
C ILE A 194 -34.08 11.68 3.49
N LYS A 195 -34.79 10.62 3.12
CA LYS A 195 -36.04 10.20 3.76
C LYS A 195 -35.74 9.43 5.06
N ASN A 196 -36.77 9.22 5.87
CA ASN A 196 -36.66 8.43 7.11
C ASN A 196 -36.20 6.98 6.87
N ASP A 197 -36.40 6.46 5.67
CA ASP A 197 -35.94 5.13 5.25
C ASP A 197 -34.48 5.13 4.76
N GLY A 198 -33.78 6.27 4.72
CA GLY A 198 -32.38 6.40 4.29
C GLY A 198 -32.16 6.65 2.79
N HIS A 199 -33.22 6.63 1.97
CA HIS A 199 -33.11 6.93 0.55
C HIS A 199 -32.96 8.42 0.29
N LEU A 200 -32.34 8.78 -0.83
CA LEU A 200 -32.28 10.16 -1.32
C LEU A 200 -33.69 10.76 -1.42
N ASN A 201 -33.85 11.99 -0.95
CA ASN A 201 -35.04 12.78 -1.25
C ASN A 201 -34.81 13.52 -2.58
N ILE A 202 -35.12 12.84 -3.69
CA ILE A 202 -34.87 13.37 -5.05
C ILE A 202 -35.60 14.69 -5.29
N ASP A 203 -36.82 14.84 -4.77
CA ASP A 203 -37.60 16.07 -4.91
C ASP A 203 -36.82 17.26 -4.32
N LYS A 204 -36.34 17.12 -3.08
CA LYS A 204 -35.51 18.15 -2.43
C LYS A 204 -34.21 18.38 -3.17
N ILE A 205 -33.46 17.31 -3.46
CA ILE A 205 -32.13 17.39 -4.06
C ILE A 205 -32.19 18.04 -5.44
N SER A 206 -33.20 17.74 -6.25
CA SER A 206 -33.36 18.32 -7.59
C SER A 206 -33.49 19.85 -7.57
N THR A 207 -33.96 20.45 -6.46
CA THR A 207 -34.11 21.91 -6.31
C THR A 207 -32.81 22.62 -5.92
N ILE A 208 -31.85 21.89 -5.34
CA ILE A 208 -30.59 22.47 -4.83
C ILE A 208 -29.37 22.03 -5.62
N ALA A 209 -29.48 20.95 -6.40
CA ALA A 209 -28.37 20.43 -7.18
C ALA A 209 -28.11 21.27 -8.43
N ASP A 210 -26.84 21.53 -8.73
CA ASP A 210 -26.43 22.22 -9.96
C ASP A 210 -26.91 21.47 -11.21
N ASN A 211 -27.01 20.15 -11.10
CA ASN A 211 -27.64 19.26 -12.08
C ASN A 211 -28.47 18.20 -11.33
N PRO A 212 -29.80 18.12 -11.54
CA PRO A 212 -30.67 17.14 -10.89
C PRO A 212 -30.25 15.67 -11.09
N ASN A 213 -29.53 15.37 -12.18
CA ASN A 213 -29.03 14.03 -12.47
C ASN A 213 -27.76 13.65 -11.70
N THR A 214 -27.17 14.57 -10.95
CA THR A 214 -25.96 14.32 -10.15
C THR A 214 -26.23 14.62 -8.67
N PRO A 215 -26.95 13.74 -7.95
CA PRO A 215 -27.50 14.04 -6.63
C PRO A 215 -26.44 14.24 -5.52
N LEU A 216 -25.16 13.96 -5.80
CA LEU A 216 -24.06 14.12 -4.86
C LEU A 216 -23.24 15.41 -5.10
N ILE A 217 -23.57 16.20 -6.12
CA ILE A 217 -22.80 17.38 -6.54
C ILE A 217 -23.66 18.64 -6.40
N PHE A 218 -23.45 19.36 -5.31
CA PHE A 218 -24.06 20.65 -5.02
C PHE A 218 -23.31 21.38 -3.90
N PHE A 219 -23.68 22.63 -3.63
CA PHE A 219 -22.96 23.50 -2.69
C PHE A 219 -22.77 22.85 -1.31
N ALA A 220 -21.52 22.71 -0.87
CA ALA A 220 -21.17 21.92 0.31
C ALA A 220 -21.85 22.34 1.63
N PRO A 221 -22.02 23.65 1.92
CA PRO A 221 -22.80 24.11 3.07
C PRO A 221 -24.27 23.67 3.07
N LEU A 222 -24.83 23.26 1.92
CA LEU A 222 -26.18 22.70 1.84
C LEU A 222 -26.23 21.20 2.13
N GLY A 223 -25.11 20.57 2.53
CA GLY A 223 -25.09 19.19 3.02
C GLY A 223 -24.50 18.15 2.06
N SER A 224 -23.99 18.51 0.88
CA SER A 224 -23.42 17.54 -0.07
C SER A 224 -22.23 16.76 0.51
N ALA A 225 -21.43 17.37 1.38
CA ALA A 225 -20.38 16.66 2.11
C ALA A 225 -20.95 15.62 3.09
N LYS A 226 -21.96 16.00 3.90
CA LYS A 226 -22.62 15.08 4.83
C LYS A 226 -23.27 13.91 4.08
N LEU A 227 -23.93 14.18 2.95
CA LEU A 227 -24.57 13.16 2.13
C LEU A 227 -23.58 12.13 1.57
N ARG A 228 -22.41 12.60 1.09
CA ARG A 228 -21.34 11.70 0.64
C ARG A 228 -20.80 10.84 1.78
N PHE A 229 -20.56 11.44 2.95
CA PHE A 229 -20.08 10.69 4.11
C PHE A 229 -21.11 9.71 4.66
N TYR A 230 -22.40 10.03 4.59
CA TYR A 230 -23.49 9.12 4.92
C TYR A 230 -23.41 7.83 4.08
N TYR A 231 -23.42 7.93 2.75
CA TYR A 231 -23.35 6.74 1.89
C TYR A 231 -22.01 6.03 1.97
N PHE A 232 -20.92 6.75 2.23
CA PHE A 232 -19.63 6.12 2.47
C PHE A 232 -19.61 5.33 3.79
N GLU A 233 -20.20 5.83 4.88
CA GLU A 233 -20.32 5.08 6.14
C GLU A 233 -21.20 3.83 5.97
N LEU A 234 -22.29 3.91 5.19
CA LEU A 234 -23.07 2.72 4.81
C LEU A 234 -22.22 1.71 4.05
N PHE A 235 -21.41 2.17 3.08
CA PHE A 235 -20.48 1.29 2.38
C PHE A 235 -19.43 0.69 3.32
N LYS A 236 -18.94 1.42 4.34
CA LYS A 236 -18.03 0.84 5.34
C LYS A 236 -18.70 -0.25 6.17
N SER A 237 -19.99 -0.14 6.47
CA SER A 237 -20.76 -1.22 7.10
C SER A 237 -20.83 -2.47 6.23
N ILE A 238 -20.99 -2.30 4.90
CA ILE A 238 -20.90 -3.38 3.91
C ILE A 238 -19.49 -3.99 3.91
N LEU A 239 -18.46 -3.16 3.83
CA LEU A 239 -17.05 -3.59 3.83
C LEU A 239 -16.70 -4.45 5.06
N ASN A 240 -17.20 -4.08 6.25
CA ASN A 240 -17.00 -4.84 7.48
C ASN A 240 -17.79 -6.15 7.54
N ARG A 241 -18.83 -6.30 6.72
CA ARG A 241 -19.72 -7.48 6.70
C ARG A 241 -19.26 -8.54 5.71
N PHE A 242 -18.68 -8.14 4.60
CA PHE A 242 -18.26 -9.06 3.53
C PHE A 242 -16.75 -9.25 3.47
N ASN A 243 -16.34 -10.42 2.99
CA ASN A 243 -14.94 -10.71 2.74
C ASN A 243 -14.51 -10.15 1.38
N PHE A 244 -13.96 -8.94 1.36
CA PHE A 244 -13.36 -8.34 0.17
C PHE A 244 -11.92 -8.85 -0.03
N LYS A 245 -11.68 -9.53 -1.15
CA LYS A 245 -10.35 -10.04 -1.51
C LYS A 245 -9.60 -9.07 -2.42
N ASP A 246 -8.26 -9.10 -2.36
CA ASP A 246 -7.46 -8.37 -3.35
C ASP A 246 -7.68 -9.00 -4.73
N LEU A 247 -8.10 -8.21 -5.69
CA LEU A 247 -8.31 -8.67 -7.06
C LEU A 247 -7.01 -9.25 -7.68
N ASP A 248 -5.84 -8.77 -7.26
CA ASP A 248 -4.57 -9.31 -7.73
C ASP A 248 -4.40 -10.80 -7.39
N GLU A 249 -4.91 -11.23 -6.24
CA GLU A 249 -4.91 -12.64 -5.82
C GLU A 249 -5.90 -13.48 -6.61
N LEU A 250 -6.96 -12.88 -7.16
CA LEU A 250 -8.00 -13.57 -7.94
C LEU A 250 -7.68 -13.68 -9.43
N LEU A 251 -6.77 -12.85 -9.96
CA LEU A 251 -6.42 -12.81 -11.39
C LEU A 251 -5.33 -13.82 -11.76
N ASN A 252 -5.63 -15.09 -11.54
CA ASN A 252 -4.78 -16.21 -11.95
C ASN A 252 -5.64 -17.38 -12.45
N ARG A 253 -5.03 -18.31 -13.19
CA ARG A 253 -5.75 -19.43 -13.82
C ARG A 253 -6.44 -20.36 -12.81
N THR A 254 -5.84 -20.56 -11.64
CA THR A 254 -6.39 -21.43 -10.59
C THR A 254 -7.68 -20.83 -10.05
N SER A 255 -7.66 -19.57 -9.63
CA SER A 255 -8.85 -18.90 -9.09
C SER A 255 -9.97 -18.80 -10.12
N ILE A 256 -9.66 -18.54 -11.40
CA ILE A 256 -10.68 -18.55 -12.45
C ILE A 256 -11.34 -19.92 -12.60
N LYS A 257 -10.55 -21.01 -12.57
CA LYS A 257 -11.08 -22.38 -12.64
C LYS A 257 -11.93 -22.74 -11.43
N GLU A 258 -11.56 -22.28 -10.24
CA GLU A 258 -12.33 -22.48 -9.00
C GLU A 258 -13.63 -21.67 -8.96
N GLY A 259 -13.72 -20.60 -9.76
CA GLY A 259 -14.90 -19.73 -9.84
C GLY A 259 -14.79 -18.51 -8.95
N ILE A 260 -14.65 -17.34 -9.56
CA ILE A 260 -14.57 -16.04 -8.86
C ILE A 260 -15.87 -15.23 -8.93
N VAL A 261 -16.86 -15.66 -9.71
CA VAL A 261 -18.15 -14.97 -9.85
C VAL A 261 -18.86 -14.94 -8.50
N GLY A 262 -19.41 -13.77 -8.15
CA GLY A 262 -20.07 -13.51 -6.87
C GLY A 262 -19.13 -13.08 -5.75
N GLN A 263 -17.80 -13.18 -5.91
CA GLN A 263 -16.85 -12.73 -4.91
C GLN A 263 -16.79 -11.19 -4.84
N TYR A 264 -16.60 -10.68 -3.63
CA TYR A 264 -16.35 -9.26 -3.37
C TYR A 264 -14.84 -9.02 -3.46
N CYS A 265 -14.45 -7.95 -4.14
CA CYS A 265 -13.04 -7.64 -4.34
C CYS A 265 -12.76 -6.15 -4.26
N PHE A 266 -11.51 -5.83 -3.93
CA PHE A 266 -10.94 -4.50 -4.10
C PHE A 266 -9.76 -4.55 -5.06
N TYR A 267 -9.43 -3.42 -5.66
CA TYR A 267 -8.23 -3.25 -6.49
C TYR A 267 -7.61 -1.88 -6.23
N VAL A 268 -6.29 -1.85 -6.05
CA VAL A 268 -5.51 -0.61 -5.91
C VAL A 268 -4.57 -0.45 -7.09
N GLY A 269 -4.87 0.42 -8.04
CA GLY A 269 -4.00 0.60 -9.20
C GLY A 269 -4.53 1.57 -10.24
N GLY A 270 -3.70 1.78 -11.27
CA GLY A 270 -4.05 2.66 -12.39
C GLY A 270 -5.21 2.10 -13.22
N LEU A 271 -6.23 2.91 -13.46
CA LEU A 271 -7.36 2.57 -14.33
C LEU A 271 -7.42 3.49 -15.55
N TYR A 272 -7.91 2.96 -16.66
CA TYR A 272 -8.27 3.71 -17.85
C TYR A 272 -9.78 3.93 -17.89
N SER A 273 -10.20 5.11 -18.33
CA SER A 273 -11.61 5.40 -18.61
C SER A 273 -11.72 6.36 -19.79
N LYS A 274 -12.89 6.44 -20.40
CA LYS A 274 -13.20 7.53 -21.33
C LYS A 274 -13.63 8.76 -20.55
N LYS A 275 -13.54 9.92 -21.19
CA LYS A 275 -14.08 11.18 -20.64
C LYS A 275 -15.59 11.04 -20.53
N VAL A 276 -16.15 11.53 -19.43
CA VAL A 276 -17.61 11.59 -19.22
C VAL A 276 -18.19 12.71 -20.07
N ASP A 277 -19.23 12.40 -20.85
CA ASP A 277 -19.97 13.40 -21.60
C ASP A 277 -20.68 14.39 -20.66
N GLN A 278 -20.75 15.65 -21.07
CA GLN A 278 -21.40 16.71 -20.31
C GLN A 278 -22.45 17.41 -21.20
N PRO A 279 -23.62 17.78 -20.66
CA PRO A 279 -24.06 17.53 -19.28
C PRO A 279 -24.43 16.06 -19.04
N ILE A 280 -24.34 15.60 -17.79
CA ILE A 280 -24.89 14.30 -17.39
C ILE A 280 -26.42 14.39 -17.37
N THR A 281 -27.09 13.44 -18.00
CA THR A 281 -28.55 13.36 -18.13
C THR A 281 -29.06 12.01 -17.66
N GLU A 282 -30.38 11.83 -17.61
CA GLU A 282 -31.01 10.55 -17.32
C GLU A 282 -30.55 9.43 -18.28
N ASN A 283 -30.23 9.78 -19.52
CA ASN A 283 -29.82 8.86 -20.58
C ASN A 283 -28.29 8.74 -20.74
N SER A 284 -27.50 9.35 -19.86
CA SER A 284 -26.04 9.23 -19.92
C SER A 284 -25.60 7.77 -19.78
N GLU A 285 -24.72 7.34 -20.69
CA GLU A 285 -24.18 5.99 -20.67
C GLU A 285 -23.28 5.74 -19.46
N MET A 286 -23.20 4.48 -19.05
CA MET A 286 -22.23 4.05 -18.05
C MET A 286 -20.80 4.20 -18.59
N VAL A 287 -19.91 4.68 -17.74
CA VAL A 287 -18.51 4.90 -18.05
C VAL A 287 -17.75 3.63 -17.70
N LYS A 288 -17.03 3.09 -18.69
CA LYS A 288 -16.18 1.93 -18.46
C LYS A 288 -14.82 2.33 -17.89
N PHE A 289 -14.55 1.88 -16.67
CA PHE A 289 -13.22 1.88 -16.07
C PHE A 289 -12.59 0.51 -16.28
N TYR A 290 -11.32 0.44 -16.67
CA TYR A 290 -10.69 -0.84 -16.95
C TYR A 290 -9.18 -0.82 -16.78
N PHE A 291 -8.59 -2.01 -16.65
CA PHE A 291 -7.18 -2.22 -16.92
C PHE A 291 -6.97 -3.51 -17.72
N LYS A 292 -5.79 -3.62 -18.33
CA LYS A 292 -5.37 -4.79 -19.12
C LYS A 292 -4.13 -5.41 -18.50
N ARG A 293 -4.10 -6.75 -18.43
CA ARG A 293 -2.92 -7.58 -18.18
C ARG A 293 -2.79 -8.61 -19.31
N LYS A 294 -1.64 -9.28 -19.41
CA LYS A 294 -1.33 -10.22 -20.52
C LYS A 294 -2.51 -11.15 -20.87
N GLN A 295 -3.15 -11.75 -19.87
CA GLN A 295 -4.27 -12.69 -20.04
C GLN A 295 -5.65 -12.14 -19.65
N PHE A 296 -5.72 -10.96 -19.01
CA PHE A 296 -6.93 -10.45 -18.37
C PHE A 296 -7.30 -9.05 -18.84
N GLN A 297 -8.61 -8.78 -18.92
CA GLN A 297 -9.15 -7.43 -18.97
C GLN A 297 -10.22 -7.32 -17.89
N VAL A 298 -10.02 -6.39 -16.96
CA VAL A 298 -10.97 -6.15 -15.88
C VAL A 298 -11.73 -4.87 -16.18
N GLU A 299 -13.06 -4.93 -16.05
CA GLU A 299 -13.94 -3.83 -16.39
C GLU A 299 -14.90 -3.53 -15.22
N TRP A 300 -15.08 -2.25 -14.95
CA TRP A 300 -16.10 -1.72 -14.07
C TRP A 300 -17.01 -0.78 -14.86
N LEU A 301 -18.31 -0.95 -14.71
CA LEU A 301 -19.31 -0.05 -15.27
C LEU A 301 -19.78 0.93 -14.20
N VAL A 302 -19.45 2.20 -14.41
CA VAL A 302 -19.66 3.29 -13.45
C VAL A 302 -20.76 4.20 -13.98
N ASP A 303 -21.82 4.41 -13.21
CA ASP A 303 -22.85 5.39 -13.57
C ASP A 303 -22.35 6.81 -13.23
N PRO A 304 -22.14 7.69 -14.23
CA PRO A 304 -21.59 9.02 -13.99
C PRO A 304 -22.48 9.91 -13.09
N LYS A 305 -23.76 9.58 -12.92
CA LYS A 305 -24.70 10.31 -12.04
C LYS A 305 -24.23 10.34 -10.59
N TYR A 306 -23.51 9.30 -10.15
CA TYR A 306 -23.08 9.17 -8.76
C TYR A 306 -21.60 9.49 -8.52
N PHE A 307 -20.98 10.27 -9.41
CA PHE A 307 -19.72 10.93 -9.07
C PHE A 307 -19.93 11.88 -7.87
N ALA A 308 -18.99 11.84 -6.94
CA ALA A 308 -19.04 12.54 -5.66
C ALA A 308 -18.50 13.97 -5.72
N SER A 309 -17.93 14.40 -6.85
CA SER A 309 -17.47 15.77 -7.05
C SER A 309 -17.27 16.10 -8.54
N SER A 310 -17.19 17.40 -8.86
CA SER A 310 -16.78 17.86 -10.19
C SER A 310 -15.34 17.46 -10.54
N SER A 311 -14.45 17.40 -9.54
CA SER A 311 -13.08 16.93 -9.70
C SER A 311 -13.02 15.45 -10.09
N ALA A 312 -13.86 14.61 -9.47
CA ALA A 312 -13.97 13.19 -9.83
C ALA A 312 -14.37 13.02 -11.30
N LYS A 313 -15.35 13.81 -11.79
CA LYS A 313 -15.73 13.84 -13.21
C LYS A 313 -14.55 14.25 -14.09
N HIS A 314 -13.80 15.29 -13.72
CA HIS A 314 -12.68 15.80 -14.51
C HIS A 314 -11.50 14.81 -14.59
N ARG A 315 -11.30 14.00 -13.54
CA ARG A 315 -10.25 12.98 -13.48
C ARG A 315 -10.56 11.72 -14.31
N THR A 316 -11.78 11.58 -14.82
CA THR A 316 -12.05 10.61 -15.90
C THR A 316 -11.21 10.93 -17.14
N SER A 317 -10.86 9.92 -17.95
CA SER A 317 -9.87 10.02 -19.05
C SER A 317 -8.41 10.25 -18.66
N GLN A 318 -8.12 10.50 -17.38
CA GLN A 318 -6.75 10.52 -16.87
C GLN A 318 -6.40 9.15 -16.27
N ARG A 319 -5.12 8.76 -16.35
CA ARG A 319 -4.64 7.52 -15.74
C ARG A 319 -4.31 7.75 -14.27
N ASN A 320 -5.34 7.75 -13.43
CA ASN A 320 -5.21 7.88 -11.98
C ASN A 320 -5.15 6.51 -11.30
N VAL A 321 -4.50 6.47 -10.14
CA VAL A 321 -4.48 5.30 -9.25
C VAL A 321 -5.70 5.36 -8.35
N TYR A 322 -6.49 4.30 -8.38
CA TYR A 322 -7.74 4.17 -7.63
C TYR A 322 -7.70 2.99 -6.69
N LEU A 323 -8.36 3.14 -5.54
CA LEU A 323 -8.88 2.04 -4.75
C LEU A 323 -10.36 1.89 -5.09
N ILE A 324 -10.70 0.78 -5.75
CA ILE A 324 -12.05 0.47 -6.23
C ILE A 324 -12.55 -0.83 -5.61
N TYR A 325 -13.79 -0.81 -5.13
CA TYR A 325 -14.48 -1.97 -4.55
C TYR A 325 -15.64 -2.39 -5.43
N GLY A 326 -15.83 -3.69 -5.57
CA GLY A 326 -16.96 -4.21 -6.33
C GLY A 326 -17.23 -5.69 -6.10
N LYS A 327 -18.29 -6.16 -6.75
CA LYS A 327 -18.65 -7.59 -6.82
C LYS A 327 -18.43 -8.09 -8.24
N ILE A 328 -17.74 -9.22 -8.36
CA ILE A 328 -17.49 -9.86 -9.64
C ILE A 328 -18.79 -10.47 -10.13
N MET A 329 -19.28 -10.02 -11.28
CA MET A 329 -20.57 -10.45 -11.81
C MET A 329 -20.44 -11.53 -12.87
N ASN A 330 -19.40 -11.44 -13.69
CA ASN A 330 -19.21 -12.39 -14.77
C ASN A 330 -17.72 -12.52 -15.15
N THR A 331 -17.39 -13.66 -15.73
CA THR A 331 -16.11 -13.93 -16.38
C THR A 331 -16.36 -14.54 -17.75
N ASP A 332 -15.92 -13.86 -18.82
CA ASP A 332 -16.08 -14.32 -20.20
C ASP A 332 -14.71 -14.46 -20.88
N ILE A 333 -14.63 -15.26 -21.94
CA ILE A 333 -13.49 -15.21 -22.87
C ILE A 333 -13.92 -14.41 -24.09
N LYS A 334 -13.23 -13.30 -24.37
CA LYS A 334 -13.50 -12.44 -25.53
C LYS A 334 -12.25 -12.23 -26.35
N GLU A 335 -12.43 -12.04 -27.66
CA GLU A 335 -11.36 -11.59 -28.54
C GLU A 335 -11.27 -10.06 -28.48
N ILE A 336 -10.12 -9.55 -28.05
CA ILE A 336 -9.86 -8.12 -27.90
C ILE A 336 -8.51 -7.84 -28.53
N GLU A 337 -8.50 -6.98 -29.55
CA GLU A 337 -7.28 -6.61 -30.29
C GLU A 337 -6.56 -7.84 -30.87
N GLY A 338 -7.33 -8.79 -31.43
CA GLY A 338 -6.82 -10.03 -32.02
C GLY A 338 -6.28 -11.05 -31.01
N LYS A 339 -6.49 -10.86 -29.71
CA LYS A 339 -6.05 -11.77 -28.65
C LYS A 339 -7.22 -12.23 -27.80
N ARG A 340 -7.27 -13.53 -27.50
CA ARG A 340 -8.23 -14.09 -26.54
C ARG A 340 -7.85 -13.65 -25.13
N LYS A 341 -8.76 -12.95 -24.45
CA LYS A 341 -8.58 -12.48 -23.06
C LYS A 341 -9.74 -12.94 -22.19
N ILE A 342 -9.43 -13.21 -20.92
CA ILE A 342 -10.44 -13.41 -19.89
C ILE A 342 -10.91 -12.02 -19.44
N VAL A 343 -12.18 -11.71 -19.68
CA VAL A 343 -12.83 -10.47 -19.30
C VAL A 343 -13.55 -10.68 -17.99
N VAL A 344 -13.21 -9.89 -16.97
CA VAL A 344 -13.84 -9.91 -15.65
C VAL A 344 -14.70 -8.65 -15.52
N ASP A 345 -16.03 -8.83 -15.48
CA ASP A 345 -16.99 -7.74 -15.25
C ASP A 345 -17.27 -7.58 -13.76
N ILE A 346 -17.08 -6.37 -13.25
CA ILE A 346 -17.21 -6.05 -11.83
C ILE A 346 -18.16 -4.87 -11.66
N ARG A 347 -19.15 -5.01 -10.75
CA ARG A 347 -20.05 -3.91 -10.40
C ARG A 347 -19.44 -3.11 -9.25
N PRO A 348 -19.10 -1.84 -9.45
CA PRO A 348 -18.48 -1.04 -8.41
C PRO A 348 -19.51 -0.62 -7.35
N TYR A 349 -19.10 -0.65 -6.09
CA TYR A 349 -19.82 -0.05 -4.96
C TYR A 349 -19.32 1.35 -4.66
N CYS A 350 -18.00 1.49 -4.62
CA CYS A 350 -17.32 2.72 -4.21
C CYS A 350 -15.92 2.73 -4.82
N PHE A 351 -15.42 3.91 -5.19
CA PHE A 351 -13.99 4.10 -5.42
C PHE A 351 -13.55 5.52 -5.12
N GLY A 352 -12.23 5.67 -4.97
CA GLY A 352 -11.60 6.95 -4.77
C GLY A 352 -10.09 6.88 -4.81
N LEU A 353 -9.45 8.01 -4.52
CA LEU A 353 -7.99 8.10 -4.42
C LEU A 353 -7.54 7.40 -3.13
N PRO A 354 -6.63 6.42 -3.19
CA PRO A 354 -6.16 5.73 -2.00
C PRO A 354 -5.15 6.55 -1.20
N TYR A 355 -5.03 6.28 0.10
CA TYR A 355 -3.87 6.73 0.89
C TYR A 355 -2.62 5.91 0.56
N GLU A 356 -2.78 4.60 0.40
CA GLU A 356 -1.69 3.66 0.14
C GLU A 356 -1.75 3.14 -1.29
N THR A 357 -0.62 3.14 -1.99
CA THR A 357 -0.53 2.63 -3.37
C THR A 357 0.50 1.52 -3.49
N LYS A 358 0.36 0.66 -4.50
CA LYS A 358 1.39 -0.31 -4.87
C LYS A 358 2.23 0.26 -6.01
N HIS A 359 3.55 0.16 -5.91
CA HIS A 359 4.44 0.41 -7.03
C HIS A 359 4.25 -0.66 -8.10
N ARG A 360 3.52 -0.32 -9.17
CA ARG A 360 3.20 -1.22 -10.28
C ARG A 360 4.11 -1.05 -11.50
N LYS A 361 5.07 -0.12 -11.45
CA LYS A 361 6.16 -0.03 -12.44
C LYS A 361 7.33 -0.84 -11.87
N PRO A 362 7.88 -1.83 -12.60
CA PRO A 362 9.18 -2.37 -12.22
C PRO A 362 10.20 -1.22 -12.23
N ASP A 363 11.12 -1.18 -11.27
CA ASP A 363 12.27 -0.29 -11.33
C ASP A 363 13.08 -0.67 -12.57
N ILE A 364 12.97 0.16 -13.61
CA ILE A 364 13.56 -0.11 -14.92
C ILE A 364 15.06 0.23 -14.84
N ALA A 365 15.81 -0.69 -14.23
CA ALA A 365 17.24 -0.88 -14.48
C ALA A 365 17.53 -2.23 -15.18
N TYR A 366 16.55 -3.14 -15.29
CA TYR A 366 16.79 -4.52 -15.77
C TYR A 366 15.96 -4.98 -16.98
N ILE A 367 15.32 -4.08 -17.73
CA ILE A 367 14.51 -4.46 -18.91
C ILE A 367 15.35 -5.01 -20.09
N LYS A 368 16.69 -4.94 -20.06
CA LYS A 368 17.51 -5.44 -21.20
C LYS A 368 18.07 -6.85 -21.07
N GLU A 369 18.03 -7.51 -19.92
CA GLU A 369 18.72 -8.80 -19.75
C GLU A 369 17.79 -10.01 -19.46
N TYR A 370 16.50 -9.81 -19.21
CA TYR A 370 15.58 -10.90 -18.85
C TYR A 370 14.29 -10.99 -19.68
N ASP A 371 14.10 -10.13 -20.68
CA ASP A 371 13.00 -10.29 -21.64
C ASP A 371 13.19 -11.54 -22.54
N ASP A 372 14.42 -12.06 -22.65
CA ASP A 372 14.72 -13.28 -23.42
C ASP A 372 14.51 -14.59 -22.63
N LEU A 373 14.21 -14.55 -21.32
CA LEU A 373 14.15 -15.74 -20.47
C LEU A 373 12.74 -16.32 -20.24
N PHE A 374 11.72 -15.75 -20.88
CA PHE A 374 10.34 -16.29 -20.84
C PHE A 374 9.75 -16.59 -22.23
N ASP A 375 10.56 -16.50 -23.28
CA ASP A 375 10.18 -16.83 -24.66
C ASP A 375 10.64 -18.23 -25.11
N GLU A 376 11.23 -19.05 -24.24
CA GLU A 376 11.54 -20.46 -24.52
C GLU A 376 10.66 -21.42 -23.72
N TYR A 377 9.35 -21.46 -24.02
CA TYR A 377 8.54 -22.68 -23.92
C TYR A 377 7.42 -22.59 -24.97
N GLU A 378 7.84 -22.44 -26.24
CA GLU A 378 7.09 -22.98 -27.36
C GLU A 378 7.56 -24.42 -27.59
N ASP A 379 6.61 -25.28 -27.95
CA ASP A 379 6.72 -26.70 -28.34
C ASP A 379 6.86 -27.75 -27.22
N GLU A 380 5.70 -28.23 -26.73
CA GLU A 380 5.32 -29.67 -26.76
C GLU A 380 3.81 -29.87 -26.51
#